data_AF-A0A1C4DRZ9-F1
#
_entry.id   AF-A0A1C4DRZ9-F1
#
_cell.length_a   1.000
_cell.length_b   1.000
_cell.length_c   1.000
_cell.angle_alpha   90.00
_cell.angle_beta   90.00
_cell.angle_gamma   90.00
#
_symmetry.space_group_name_H-M   'P 1'
#
loop_
_entity.id
_entity.type
_entity.pdbx_description
1 polymer ?
#
loop_
_entity_poly.entity_id
_entity_poly.type
_entity_poly.pdbx_seq_one_letter_code
_entity_poly.pdbx_strand_id
1 'polypeptide(L)'
;MDIVWQSRGMMVSPNTYYQNISILRKGLKKIGFETDPIVTIPRIGLTLASDTQIVIKEAQLQSVEQEVQICKIREEDIGPHPVAPAVKRRLWLPGILVTLMIFVGMRAVNHNLLHDNYFVDGYHFTMMMGECRLYFAYDIETQRDRDKALAYAAPFKDQCGNYPWVYVSRYSTLSRASVIRCDREMTEPNHCMSDYFIGEREYGSLP
;
A
#
# COMPACT_ATOMS: atom_id res chain seq x y z
N MET A 1 10.17 2.13 -27.44
CA MET A 1 8.74 1.76 -27.32
C MET A 1 8.52 0.28 -27.50
N ASP A 2 9.34 -0.35 -28.33
CA ASP A 2 9.07 -1.66 -28.92
C ASP A 2 9.12 -2.79 -27.88
N ILE A 3 10.06 -2.73 -26.92
CA ILE A 3 10.26 -3.77 -25.91
C ILE A 3 9.19 -3.77 -24.81
N VAL A 4 8.67 -2.60 -24.41
CA VAL A 4 7.74 -2.49 -23.26
C VAL A 4 6.27 -2.53 -23.72
N TRP A 5 5.96 -1.91 -24.86
CA TRP A 5 4.57 -1.79 -25.34
C TRP A 5 4.31 -2.69 -26.55
N GLN A 6 5.10 -2.58 -27.62
CA GLN A 6 4.78 -3.30 -28.87
C GLN A 6 4.94 -4.81 -28.74
N SER A 7 5.95 -5.29 -28.00
CA SER A 7 6.15 -6.71 -27.67
C SER A 7 4.94 -7.34 -26.98
N ARG A 8 4.09 -6.52 -26.36
CA ARG A 8 2.85 -6.90 -25.67
C ARG A 8 1.60 -6.47 -26.45
N GLY A 9 1.73 -6.23 -27.77
CA GLY A 9 0.62 -5.86 -28.65
C GLY A 9 0.04 -4.47 -28.43
N MET A 10 0.73 -3.59 -27.70
CA MET A 10 0.26 -2.23 -27.42
C MET A 10 0.98 -1.21 -28.31
N MET A 11 0.22 -0.43 -29.09
CA MET A 11 0.72 0.77 -29.75
C MET A 11 0.45 1.99 -28.88
N VAL A 12 1.51 2.73 -28.53
CA VAL A 12 1.43 3.96 -27.74
C VAL A 12 2.01 5.13 -28.52
N SER A 13 1.40 6.32 -28.37
CA SER A 13 1.94 7.52 -29.00
C SER A 13 3.20 8.02 -28.26
N PRO A 14 4.08 8.81 -28.92
CA PRO A 14 5.19 9.48 -28.24
C PRO A 14 4.75 10.33 -27.06
N ASN A 15 3.61 11.02 -27.17
CA ASN A 15 3.05 11.81 -26.08
C ASN A 15 2.69 10.93 -24.88
N THR A 16 2.06 9.77 -25.12
CA THR A 16 1.72 8.80 -24.07
C THR A 16 2.97 8.28 -23.37
N TYR A 17 4.04 8.02 -24.12
CA TYR A 17 5.33 7.66 -23.55
C TYR A 17 5.84 8.74 -22.58
N TYR A 18 5.95 10.00 -23.03
CA TYR A 18 6.44 11.09 -22.18
C TYR A 18 5.55 11.36 -20.96
N GLN A 19 4.23 11.21 -21.10
CA GLN A 19 3.28 11.31 -20.00
C GLN A 19 3.53 10.24 -18.95
N ASN A 20 3.70 8.98 -19.36
CA ASN A 20 3.99 7.87 -18.45
C ASN A 20 5.29 8.10 -17.68
N ILE A 21 6.35 8.58 -18.33
CA ILE A 21 7.61 8.92 -17.65
C ILE A 21 7.41 10.04 -16.64
N SER A 22 6.61 11.06 -16.98
CA SER A 22 6.30 12.15 -16.04
C SER A 22 5.50 11.68 -14.84
N ILE A 23 4.56 10.76 -15.03
CA ILE A 23 3.79 10.13 -13.94
C ILE A 23 4.73 9.32 -13.04
N LEU A 24 5.61 8.52 -13.64
CA LEU A 24 6.56 7.68 -12.91
C LEU A 24 7.47 8.53 -12.03
N ARG A 25 8.07 9.60 -12.56
CA ARG A 25 8.89 10.55 -11.78
C ARG A 25 8.15 11.14 -10.59
N LYS A 26 6.91 11.58 -10.80
CA LYS A 26 6.06 12.12 -9.72
C LYS A 26 5.76 11.07 -8.66
N GLY A 27 5.47 9.83 -9.07
CA GLY A 27 5.24 8.70 -8.18
C GLY A 27 6.46 8.39 -7.32
N LEU A 28 7.63 8.28 -7.94
CA LEU A 28 8.90 8.00 -7.23
C LEU A 28 9.23 9.11 -6.23
N LYS A 29 9.05 10.38 -6.62
CA LYS A 29 9.21 11.50 -5.68
C LYS A 29 8.24 11.42 -4.50
N LYS A 30 6.98 11.04 -4.74
CA LYS A 30 5.95 10.94 -3.70
C LYS A 30 6.26 9.85 -2.66
N ILE A 31 6.87 8.74 -3.07
CA ILE A 31 7.20 7.63 -2.17
C ILE A 31 8.52 7.83 -1.40
N GLY A 32 9.15 9.02 -1.50
CA GLY A 32 10.32 9.39 -0.68
C GLY A 32 11.66 9.36 -1.41
N PHE A 33 11.68 9.26 -2.75
CA PHE A 33 12.90 9.55 -3.49
C PHE A 33 13.10 11.07 -3.59
N GLU A 34 14.03 11.61 -2.79
CA GLU A 34 14.37 13.03 -2.77
C GLU A 34 14.94 13.51 -4.12
N THR A 35 15.76 12.66 -4.75
CA THR A 35 16.31 12.87 -6.09
C THR A 35 15.55 12.03 -7.13
N ASP A 36 15.32 12.59 -8.32
CA ASP A 36 14.68 11.85 -9.42
C ASP A 36 15.63 10.75 -9.91
N PRO A 37 15.31 9.46 -9.73
CA PRO A 37 16.19 8.38 -10.15
C PRO A 37 16.14 8.16 -11.67
N ILE A 38 15.31 8.87 -12.45
CA ILE A 38 15.16 8.68 -13.90
C ILE A 38 15.79 9.84 -14.68
N VAL A 39 16.96 9.61 -15.27
CA VAL A 39 17.68 10.57 -16.10
C VAL A 39 17.33 10.40 -17.57
N THR A 40 17.04 11.50 -18.26
CA THR A 40 16.88 11.52 -19.72
C THR A 40 18.21 11.82 -20.40
N ILE A 41 18.66 10.94 -21.29
CA ILE A 41 19.80 11.20 -22.17
C ILE A 41 19.29 11.63 -23.54
N PRO A 42 19.61 12.86 -24.02
CA PRO A 42 19.14 13.36 -25.30
C PRO A 42 19.48 12.42 -26.45
N ARG A 43 18.49 12.14 -27.32
CA ARG A 43 18.62 11.25 -28.50
C ARG A 43 18.98 9.79 -28.21
N ILE A 44 19.06 9.39 -26.94
CA ILE A 44 19.33 8.00 -26.53
C ILE A 44 18.09 7.41 -25.84
N GLY A 45 17.62 8.02 -24.75
CA GLY A 45 16.51 7.48 -23.98
C GLY A 45 16.56 7.84 -22.50
N LEU A 46 16.24 6.87 -21.64
CA LEU A 46 16.19 7.01 -20.19
C LEU A 46 17.19 6.07 -19.54
N THR A 47 17.75 6.47 -18.41
CA THR A 47 18.60 5.64 -17.57
C THR A 47 18.29 5.90 -16.09
N LEU A 48 18.72 4.98 -15.23
CA LEU A 48 18.77 5.24 -13.79
C LEU A 48 19.89 6.25 -13.50
N ALA A 49 19.66 7.12 -12.51
CA ALA A 49 20.66 8.04 -12.01
C ALA A 49 21.83 7.26 -11.38
N SER A 50 23.06 7.75 -11.57
CA SER A 50 24.28 7.04 -11.16
C SER A 50 24.39 6.82 -9.65
N ASP A 51 23.73 7.66 -8.86
CA ASP A 51 23.62 7.60 -7.40
C ASP A 51 22.50 6.65 -6.92
N THR A 52 21.69 6.12 -7.83
CA THR A 52 20.64 5.16 -7.49
C THR A 52 21.25 3.81 -7.15
N GLN A 53 21.16 3.41 -5.88
CA GLN A 53 21.63 2.10 -5.42
C GLN A 53 20.52 1.05 -5.54
N ILE A 54 20.78 -0.01 -6.30
CA ILE A 54 19.90 -1.18 -6.39
C ILE A 54 20.42 -2.20 -5.39
N VAL A 55 19.73 -2.36 -4.26
CA VAL A 55 20.05 -3.38 -3.26
C VAL A 55 19.08 -4.53 -3.45
N ILE A 56 19.60 -5.71 -3.83
CA ILE A 56 18.85 -6.96 -3.75
C ILE A 56 18.79 -7.30 -2.26
N LYS A 57 17.66 -6.97 -1.63
CA LYS A 57 17.39 -7.45 -0.28
C LYS A 57 16.97 -8.91 -0.39
N GLU A 58 17.90 -9.81 -0.15
CA GLU A 58 17.54 -11.17 0.25
C GLU A 58 16.74 -11.08 1.54
N ALA A 59 15.60 -11.78 1.60
CA ALA A 59 14.74 -11.78 2.78
C ALA A 59 15.44 -12.49 3.94
N GLN A 60 16.34 -11.79 4.65
CA GLN A 60 16.93 -12.29 5.87
C GLN A 60 15.99 -11.98 7.04
N LEU A 61 15.37 -13.04 7.56
CA LEU A 61 14.64 -13.07 8.81
C LEU A 61 15.60 -12.68 9.94
N GLN A 62 15.51 -11.44 10.44
CA GLN A 62 16.10 -11.07 11.73
C GLN A 62 14.98 -10.52 12.62
N SER A 63 14.57 -11.37 13.56
CA SER A 63 13.79 -10.98 14.73
C SER A 63 14.64 -10.05 15.60
N VAL A 64 14.36 -8.76 15.56
CA VAL A 64 14.80 -7.85 16.62
C VAL A 64 13.65 -7.73 17.61
N GLU A 65 13.64 -8.68 18.53
CA GLU A 65 12.95 -8.59 19.79
C GLU A 65 13.67 -7.55 20.64
N GLN A 66 13.05 -6.38 20.82
CA GLN A 66 13.40 -5.48 21.91
C GLN A 66 12.12 -4.80 22.42
N GLU A 67 11.57 -5.42 23.47
CA GLU A 67 10.62 -4.82 24.40
C GLU A 67 11.13 -3.45 24.88
N VAL A 68 10.35 -2.40 24.67
CA VAL A 68 10.51 -1.15 25.44
C VAL A 68 9.59 -1.24 26.65
N GLN A 69 10.23 -1.62 27.75
CA GLN A 69 9.67 -1.77 29.07
C GLN A 69 9.21 -0.42 29.63
N ILE A 70 7.94 -0.37 30.01
CA ILE A 70 7.27 0.69 30.76
C ILE A 70 7.96 0.84 32.13
N CYS A 71 8.47 2.04 32.44
CA CYS A 71 8.96 2.35 33.79
C CYS A 71 7.85 3.02 34.62
N LYS A 72 7.60 2.43 35.80
CA LYS A 72 6.66 2.79 36.87
C LYS A 72 6.96 4.13 37.52
N ILE A 73 5.93 4.82 38.05
CA ILE A 73 5.89 5.36 39.43
C ILE A 73 4.43 5.26 39.97
N ARG A 74 4.26 4.78 41.22
CA ARG A 74 2.99 4.57 41.95
C ARG A 74 3.04 5.27 43.34
N GLU A 75 1.87 5.80 43.77
CA GLU A 75 1.42 6.32 45.10
C GLU A 75 2.29 7.37 45.82
N GLU A 76 1.78 8.31 46.62
CA GLU A 76 0.78 8.16 47.68
C GLU A 76 0.11 9.49 48.12
N ASP A 77 -1.03 9.30 48.78
CA ASP A 77 -1.99 10.17 49.46
C ASP A 77 -1.41 11.12 50.55
N ILE A 78 -2.14 12.20 50.85
CA ILE A 78 -2.32 12.89 52.15
C ILE A 78 -3.16 14.17 51.89
N GLY A 79 -4.42 14.19 52.33
CA GLY A 79 -5.19 15.42 52.62
C GLY A 79 -4.95 15.93 54.06
N PRO A 80 -5.70 16.92 54.61
CA PRO A 80 -6.93 17.55 54.09
C PRO A 80 -7.07 19.10 54.26
N HIS A 81 -8.08 19.64 53.55
CA HIS A 81 -9.00 20.81 53.69
C HIS A 81 -8.92 21.82 54.88
N PRO A 82 -9.70 22.95 54.88
CA PRO A 82 -10.49 23.64 53.84
C PRO A 82 -10.25 25.19 53.82
N VAL A 83 -10.89 25.96 52.93
CA VAL A 83 -11.75 27.15 53.23
C VAL A 83 -12.26 27.68 51.87
N ALA A 84 -13.59 27.71 51.69
CA ALA A 84 -14.27 28.46 50.63
C ALA A 84 -14.80 29.78 51.23
N PRO A 85 -15.05 30.85 50.44
CA PRO A 85 -16.27 30.85 49.63
C PRO A 85 -16.23 31.67 48.33
N ALA A 86 -17.32 31.53 47.57
CA ALA A 86 -18.00 32.53 46.75
C ALA A 86 -18.17 32.18 45.26
N VAL A 87 -19.44 31.94 44.94
CA VAL A 87 -20.05 31.56 43.67
C VAL A 87 -19.91 32.65 42.60
N LYS A 88 -19.55 32.26 41.36
CA LYS A 88 -20.25 32.72 40.14
C LYS A 88 -20.39 31.58 39.13
N ARG A 89 -21.54 30.91 39.20
CA ARG A 89 -22.04 30.00 38.17
C ARG A 89 -22.39 30.82 36.92
N ARG A 90 -22.04 30.27 35.75
CA ARG A 90 -22.53 30.59 34.39
C ARG A 90 -21.55 31.32 33.46
N LEU A 91 -20.43 30.66 33.15
CA LEU A 91 -19.77 30.80 31.84
C LEU A 91 -18.95 29.53 31.49
N TRP A 92 -19.55 28.34 31.61
CA TRP A 92 -18.88 27.05 31.38
C TRP A 92 -19.51 26.22 30.24
N LEU A 93 -20.36 26.85 29.43
CA LEU A 93 -21.00 26.21 28.27
C LEU A 93 -20.27 26.48 26.93
N PRO A 94 -19.70 27.67 26.65
CA PRO A 94 -19.01 27.88 25.36
C PRO A 94 -17.65 27.19 25.32
N GLY A 95 -16.97 27.05 26.47
CA GLY A 95 -15.68 26.36 26.55
C GLY A 95 -15.78 24.89 26.16
N ILE A 96 -16.81 24.19 26.64
CA ILE A 96 -17.03 22.76 26.36
C ILE A 96 -17.26 22.53 24.86
N LEU A 97 -18.10 23.36 24.21
CA LEU A 97 -18.35 23.30 22.78
C LEU A 97 -17.08 23.52 21.94
N VAL A 98 -16.24 24.48 22.33
CA VAL A 98 -14.98 24.74 21.62
C VAL A 98 -13.99 23.59 21.81
N THR A 99 -13.84 23.03 23.02
CA THR A 99 -13.01 21.82 23.22
C THR A 99 -13.53 20.64 22.43
N LEU A 100 -14.85 20.42 22.39
CA LEU A 100 -15.44 19.30 21.66
C LEU A 100 -15.23 19.45 20.15
N MET A 101 -15.34 20.67 19.62
CA MET A 101 -14.99 20.99 18.23
C MET A 101 -13.50 20.81 17.95
N ILE A 102 -12.61 21.17 18.87
CA ILE A 102 -11.16 20.93 18.73
C ILE A 102 -10.84 19.45 18.77
N PHE A 103 -11.47 18.66 19.66
CA PHE A 103 -11.29 17.21 19.69
C PHE A 103 -11.83 16.54 18.42
N VAL A 104 -13.01 16.94 17.93
CA VAL A 104 -13.56 16.44 16.66
C VAL A 104 -12.67 16.85 15.48
N GLY A 105 -12.19 18.10 15.46
CA GLY A 105 -11.25 18.58 14.46
C GLY A 105 -9.93 17.83 14.47
N MET A 106 -9.32 17.62 15.65
CA MET A 106 -8.10 16.81 15.79
C MET A 106 -8.33 15.35 15.41
N ARG A 107 -9.49 14.77 15.76
CA ARG A 107 -9.85 13.41 15.34
C ARG A 107 -10.05 13.33 13.83
N ALA A 108 -10.69 14.31 13.20
CA ALA A 108 -10.87 14.36 11.76
C ALA A 108 -9.54 14.56 11.03
N VAL A 109 -8.69 15.49 11.47
CA VAL A 109 -7.36 15.70 10.90
C VAL A 109 -6.49 14.46 11.07
N ASN A 110 -6.47 13.85 12.26
CA ASN A 110 -5.72 12.61 12.51
C ASN A 110 -6.27 11.42 11.72
N HIS A 111 -7.59 11.29 11.58
CA HIS A 111 -8.19 10.27 10.74
C HIS A 111 -7.81 10.46 9.27
N ASN A 112 -7.83 11.70 8.76
CA ASN A 112 -7.39 12.00 7.40
C ASN A 112 -5.86 11.83 7.23
N LEU A 113 -5.05 12.03 8.28
CA LEU A 113 -3.61 11.79 8.26
C LEU A 113 -3.24 10.31 8.38
N LEU A 114 -4.11 9.48 8.98
CA LEU A 114 -3.88 8.04 9.19
C LEU A 114 -4.59 7.14 8.16
N HIS A 115 -5.39 7.70 7.24
CA HIS A 115 -6.17 6.94 6.25
C HIS A 115 -5.36 6.43 5.04
N ASP A 116 -4.05 6.23 5.20
CA ASP A 116 -3.14 5.82 4.11
C ASP A 116 -3.31 4.35 3.65
N ASN A 117 -4.24 3.59 4.25
CA ASN A 117 -4.44 2.15 3.98
C ASN A 117 -5.41 1.82 2.83
N TYR A 118 -5.82 2.79 2.02
CA TYR A 118 -6.78 2.55 0.91
C TYR A 118 -6.37 1.39 -0.02
N PHE A 119 -5.06 1.12 -0.16
CA PHE A 119 -4.59 -0.01 -0.94
C PHE A 119 -4.91 -1.37 -0.29
N VAL A 120 -4.73 -1.50 1.02
CA VAL A 120 -4.89 -2.78 1.74
C VAL A 120 -6.36 -3.12 1.95
N ASP A 121 -7.19 -2.10 2.20
CA ASP A 121 -8.64 -2.23 2.37
C ASP A 121 -9.35 -2.72 1.09
N GLY A 122 -8.66 -2.73 -0.05
CA GLY A 122 -9.18 -3.21 -1.32
C GLY A 122 -9.14 -4.74 -1.50
N TYR A 123 -8.58 -5.49 -0.54
CA TYR A 123 -8.40 -6.94 -0.64
C TYR A 123 -9.10 -7.70 0.48
N HIS A 124 -9.59 -8.91 0.16
CA HIS A 124 -10.21 -9.81 1.13
C HIS A 124 -9.56 -11.19 1.04
N PHE A 125 -9.42 -11.86 2.18
CA PHE A 125 -8.92 -13.23 2.22
C PHE A 125 -9.87 -14.16 1.44
N THR A 126 -9.31 -14.99 0.57
CA THR A 126 -10.08 -15.90 -0.27
C THR A 126 -9.80 -17.37 0.07
N MET A 127 -8.52 -17.77 0.08
CA MET A 127 -8.15 -19.18 0.28
C MET A 127 -6.68 -19.37 0.65
N MET A 128 -6.34 -20.57 1.07
CA MET A 128 -4.96 -21.05 1.21
C MET A 128 -4.57 -21.87 -0.03
N MET A 129 -3.35 -21.68 -0.53
CA MET A 129 -2.75 -22.50 -1.60
C MET A 129 -1.37 -22.97 -1.14
N GLY A 130 -1.32 -24.14 -0.50
CA GLY A 130 -0.11 -24.54 0.24
C GLY A 130 0.10 -23.60 1.42
N GLU A 131 1.28 -23.00 1.51
CA GLU A 131 1.63 -22.01 2.54
C GLU A 131 1.21 -20.57 2.18
N CYS A 132 0.78 -20.34 0.93
CA CYS A 132 0.31 -19.02 0.52
C CYS A 132 -1.10 -18.73 1.03
N ARG A 133 -1.25 -17.55 1.64
CA ARG A 133 -2.52 -16.90 1.95
C ARG A 133 -2.91 -16.00 0.79
N LEU A 134 -3.97 -16.35 0.06
CA LEU A 134 -4.43 -15.56 -1.08
C LEU A 134 -5.50 -14.57 -0.67
N TYR A 135 -5.30 -13.33 -1.09
CA TYR A 135 -6.21 -12.22 -0.92
C TYR A 135 -6.58 -11.66 -2.28
N PHE A 136 -7.86 -11.61 -2.62
CA PHE A 136 -8.34 -11.08 -3.88
C PHE A 136 -8.94 -9.70 -3.71
N ALA A 137 -8.79 -8.86 -4.74
CA ALA A 137 -9.46 -7.57 -4.79
C ALA A 137 -10.99 -7.74 -4.73
N TYR A 138 -11.69 -6.79 -4.10
CA TYR A 138 -13.15 -6.87 -3.93
C TYR A 138 -13.95 -6.94 -5.23
N ASP A 139 -13.40 -6.44 -6.35
CA ASP A 139 -14.03 -6.47 -7.66
C ASP A 139 -14.02 -7.87 -8.33
N ILE A 140 -13.38 -8.87 -7.69
CA ILE A 140 -13.34 -10.27 -8.13
C ILE A 140 -14.49 -11.06 -7.48
N GLU A 141 -15.71 -10.87 -7.97
CA GLU A 141 -16.91 -11.48 -7.38
C GLU A 141 -17.36 -12.81 -8.03
N THR A 142 -17.14 -12.97 -9.34
CA THR A 142 -17.65 -14.16 -10.05
C THR A 142 -16.69 -15.35 -9.89
N GLN A 143 -17.23 -16.58 -9.94
CA GLN A 143 -16.39 -17.78 -9.88
C GLN A 143 -15.36 -17.82 -11.02
N ARG A 144 -15.78 -17.42 -12.22
CA ARG A 144 -14.89 -17.33 -13.39
C ARG A 144 -13.74 -16.35 -13.15
N ASP A 145 -14.01 -15.21 -12.54
CA ASP A 145 -12.96 -14.22 -12.25
C ASP A 145 -12.02 -14.71 -11.15
N ARG A 146 -12.53 -15.44 -10.15
CA ARG A 146 -11.71 -16.11 -9.14
C ARG A 146 -10.79 -17.16 -9.74
N ASP A 147 -11.30 -18.01 -10.63
CA ASP A 147 -10.49 -19.04 -11.28
C ASP A 147 -9.36 -18.40 -12.12
N LYS A 148 -9.68 -17.30 -12.82
CA LYS A 148 -8.68 -16.51 -13.55
C LYS A 148 -7.67 -15.85 -12.62
N ALA A 149 -8.10 -15.28 -11.50
CA ALA A 149 -7.21 -14.68 -10.50
C ALA A 149 -6.25 -15.73 -9.89
N LEU A 150 -6.77 -16.92 -9.59
CA LEU A 150 -5.99 -18.04 -9.08
C LEU A 150 -4.91 -18.48 -10.08
N ALA A 151 -5.20 -18.48 -11.38
CA ALA A 151 -4.23 -18.83 -12.42
C ALA A 151 -3.00 -17.89 -12.42
N TYR A 152 -3.15 -16.62 -12.05
CA TYR A 152 -2.02 -15.68 -11.92
C TYR A 152 -1.19 -15.91 -10.65
N ALA A 153 -1.79 -16.46 -9.59
CA ALA A 153 -1.08 -16.78 -8.36
C ALA A 153 -0.38 -18.14 -8.40
N ALA A 154 -0.90 -19.09 -9.18
CA ALA A 154 -0.42 -20.47 -9.26
C ALA A 154 1.10 -20.63 -9.48
N PRO A 155 1.78 -19.84 -10.34
CA PRO A 155 3.22 -19.96 -10.56
C PRO A 155 4.09 -19.70 -9.31
N PHE A 156 3.53 -19.05 -8.29
CA PHE A 156 4.27 -18.66 -7.08
C PHE A 156 4.11 -19.65 -5.93
N LYS A 157 3.41 -20.77 -6.13
CA LYS A 157 3.14 -21.78 -5.10
C LYS A 157 4.41 -22.26 -4.40
N ASP A 158 5.51 -22.43 -5.13
CA ASP A 158 6.77 -22.93 -4.57
C ASP A 158 7.59 -21.84 -3.85
N GLN A 159 7.19 -20.57 -4.00
CA GLN A 159 7.87 -19.41 -3.39
C GLN A 159 7.17 -18.93 -2.09
N CYS A 160 6.07 -19.57 -1.70
CA CYS A 160 5.27 -19.20 -0.55
C CYS A 160 6.04 -19.25 0.78
N GLY A 161 7.13 -20.04 0.87
CA GLY A 161 7.94 -20.11 2.08
C GLY A 161 8.61 -18.77 2.45
N ASN A 162 8.91 -17.93 1.46
CA ASN A 162 9.51 -16.60 1.68
C ASN A 162 8.49 -15.46 1.61
N TYR A 163 7.46 -15.61 0.77
CA TYR A 163 6.43 -14.59 0.56
C TYR A 163 5.02 -15.19 0.63
N PRO A 164 4.53 -15.56 1.83
CA PRO A 164 3.26 -16.27 1.95
C PRO A 164 2.02 -15.38 1.80
N TRP A 165 2.13 -14.05 1.88
CA TRP A 165 0.98 -13.16 1.67
C TRP A 165 0.87 -12.77 0.20
N VAL A 166 -0.15 -13.26 -0.50
CA VAL A 166 -0.32 -13.06 -1.95
C VAL A 166 -1.61 -12.30 -2.23
N TYR A 167 -1.47 -11.09 -2.75
CA TYR A 167 -2.56 -10.19 -3.12
C TYR A 167 -2.74 -10.18 -4.64
N VAL A 168 -3.94 -10.49 -5.12
CA VAL A 168 -4.25 -10.55 -6.55
C VAL A 168 -5.35 -9.56 -6.89
N SER A 169 -5.08 -8.68 -7.85
CA SER A 169 -6.07 -7.79 -8.45
C SER A 169 -6.12 -7.99 -9.95
N ARG A 170 -7.33 -7.89 -10.52
CA ARG A 170 -7.54 -8.10 -11.96
C ARG A 170 -8.65 -7.18 -12.44
N TYR A 171 -8.44 -6.61 -13.63
CA TYR A 171 -9.49 -5.86 -14.30
C TYR A 171 -10.46 -6.84 -14.97
N SER A 172 -11.76 -6.72 -14.69
CA SER A 172 -12.79 -7.59 -15.28
C SER A 172 -12.86 -7.47 -16.81
N THR A 173 -12.69 -6.25 -17.33
CA THR A 173 -12.81 -5.91 -18.76
C THR A 173 -11.50 -5.99 -19.55
N LEU A 174 -10.36 -6.14 -18.88
CA LEU A 174 -9.04 -6.18 -19.52
C LEU A 174 -8.32 -7.47 -19.13
N SER A 175 -7.55 -8.05 -20.06
CA SER A 175 -6.63 -9.15 -19.76
C SER A 175 -5.42 -8.62 -18.97
N ARG A 176 -5.63 -8.02 -17.81
CA ARG A 176 -4.60 -7.40 -16.98
C ARG A 176 -4.78 -7.81 -15.53
N ALA A 177 -3.72 -8.29 -14.93
CA ALA A 177 -3.70 -8.66 -13.53
C ALA A 177 -2.39 -8.19 -12.88
N SER A 178 -2.44 -7.91 -11.59
CA SER A 178 -1.25 -7.68 -10.79
C SER A 178 -1.27 -8.61 -9.59
N VAL A 179 -0.11 -9.14 -9.25
CA VAL A 179 0.10 -10.00 -8.10
C VAL A 179 1.17 -9.36 -7.23
N ILE A 180 0.88 -9.17 -5.95
CA ILE A 180 1.84 -8.64 -4.99
C ILE A 180 2.06 -9.70 -3.92
N ARG A 181 3.32 -10.03 -3.65
CA ARG A 181 3.71 -11.07 -2.70
C ARG A 181 4.58 -10.46 -1.63
N CYS A 182 4.23 -10.67 -0.37
CA CYS A 182 4.90 -10.05 0.77
C CYS A 182 5.33 -11.11 1.79
N ASP A 183 6.42 -10.80 2.51
CA ASP A 183 6.96 -11.62 3.61
C ASP A 183 6.08 -11.55 4.87
N ARG A 184 5.23 -10.52 4.98
CA ARG A 184 4.28 -10.23 6.05
C ARG A 184 3.03 -9.53 5.49
N GLU A 185 2.04 -9.30 6.34
CA GLU A 185 0.82 -8.58 5.98
C GLU A 185 1.11 -7.13 5.56
N MET A 186 0.30 -6.60 4.63
CA MET A 186 0.43 -5.23 4.12
C MET A 186 0.22 -4.12 5.17
N THR A 187 -0.45 -4.43 6.28
CA THR A 187 -0.70 -3.50 7.38
C THR A 187 0.52 -3.27 8.28
N GLU A 188 1.55 -4.11 8.14
CA GLU A 188 2.79 -4.06 8.92
C GLU A 188 3.99 -3.74 8.02
N PRO A 189 5.15 -3.32 8.58
CA PRO A 189 6.38 -3.19 7.81
C PRO A 189 6.76 -4.52 7.15
N ASN A 190 6.84 -4.54 5.81
CA ASN A 190 7.02 -5.75 5.01
C ASN A 190 8.02 -5.52 3.86
N HIS A 191 8.44 -6.62 3.25
CA HIS A 191 9.12 -6.64 1.97
C HIS A 191 8.23 -7.35 0.95
N CYS A 192 7.90 -6.62 -0.11
CA CYS A 192 7.02 -7.12 -1.16
C CYS A 192 7.69 -7.11 -2.53
N MET A 193 7.28 -8.06 -3.35
CA MET A 193 7.54 -8.10 -4.79
C MET A 193 6.23 -7.96 -5.55
N SER A 194 6.24 -7.24 -6.66
CA SER A 194 5.07 -7.08 -7.52
C SER A 194 5.34 -7.61 -8.93
N ASP A 195 4.37 -8.37 -9.43
CA ASP A 195 4.37 -9.00 -10.74
C ASP A 195 3.17 -8.49 -11.53
N TYR A 196 3.40 -7.98 -12.75
CA TYR A 196 2.35 -7.40 -13.60
C TYR A 196 2.15 -8.18 -14.90
N PHE A 197 0.95 -8.71 -15.07
CA PHE A 197 0.57 -9.55 -16.20
C PHE A 197 -0.29 -8.77 -17.19
N ILE A 198 0.08 -8.88 -18.47
CA ILE A 198 -0.68 -8.35 -19.60
C ILE A 198 -0.94 -9.52 -20.53
N GLY A 199 -2.17 -10.03 -20.50
CA GLY A 199 -2.64 -11.03 -21.46
C GLY A 199 -3.06 -10.37 -22.76
N GLU A 200 -3.08 -11.18 -23.82
CA GLU A 200 -3.67 -10.79 -25.10
C GLU A 200 -5.20 -10.68 -24.95
N ARG A 201 -5.82 -9.78 -25.71
CA ARG A 201 -7.29 -9.72 -25.73
C ARG A 201 -7.77 -10.99 -26.41
N GLU A 202 -8.59 -11.79 -25.72
CA GLU A 202 -9.49 -12.74 -26.40
C GLU A 202 -10.43 -11.88 -27.26
N TYR A 203 -10.03 -11.60 -28.51
CA TYR A 203 -10.99 -11.16 -29.51
C TYR A 203 -11.99 -12.29 -29.65
N GLY A 204 -13.21 -12.05 -29.18
CA GLY A 204 -14.29 -13.01 -29.24
C GLY A 204 -14.35 -13.59 -30.64
N SER A 205 -14.13 -14.91 -30.73
CA SER A 205 -14.57 -15.71 -31.84
C SER A 205 -16.08 -15.53 -31.95
N LEU A 206 -16.52 -14.63 -32.84
CA LEU A 206 -17.89 -14.63 -33.32
C LEU A 206 -18.10 -15.93 -34.14
N PRO A 207 -19.24 -16.61 -33.95
CA PRO A 207 -19.59 -17.81 -34.72
C PRO A 207 -19.81 -17.49 -36.21
#